data_AF-A0A521TXP7-F1
#
_entry.id   AF-A0A521TXP7-F1
#
_cell.length_a   1.000
_cell.length_b   1.000
_cell.length_c   1.000
_cell.angle_alpha   90.00
_cell.angle_beta   90.00
_cell.angle_gamma   90.00
#
_symmetry.space_group_name_H-M   'P 1'
#
loop_
_entity.id
_entity.type
_entity.pdbx_description
1 polymer ?
#
loop_
_entity_poly.entity_id
_entity_poly.type
_entity_poly.pdbx_seq_one_letter_code
_entity_poly.pdbx_strand_id
1 'polypeptide(L)'
;MIVSRRPVVLSLAAFGVTGLALLILISMLTGLNGDPLLIDRAAQPRSAAAAPCGDLTARTEKVSDLLTRGQLTAALAEANDGLTRPTAPDCAEAHLALARLWYAADLDDLLATQVDDEALGRQAPMRWVSIERRADQLGVPTEERRPKMTLAETAYDRGLWQLADAAFRDAWAVGQIGVGGVEFRHALLRNWGHRLTLRNSAVAKTQGLGLLATAHAIARRYDLQTDVACTDLRALGVADCSRTVPDPDEPTLAGPRRAGAP
;
A
#
# COMPACT_ATOMS: atom_id res chain seq x y z
N MET A 1 35.26 38.38 -6.29
CA MET A 1 35.13 37.36 -7.35
C MET A 1 33.66 37.15 -7.63
N ILE A 2 33.21 37.60 -8.79
CA ILE A 2 31.81 37.58 -9.23
C ILE A 2 31.66 36.34 -10.09
N VAL A 3 30.90 35.34 -9.63
CA VAL A 3 30.59 34.14 -10.41
C VAL A 3 29.15 34.23 -10.91
N SER A 4 29.07 34.27 -12.23
CA SER A 4 27.92 34.50 -13.10
C SER A 4 26.88 33.39 -13.01
N ARG A 5 25.63 33.77 -12.75
CA ARG A 5 24.43 32.93 -12.98
C ARG A 5 24.10 32.91 -14.47
N ARG A 6 23.90 31.74 -15.07
CA ARG A 6 23.23 31.58 -16.37
C ARG A 6 21.90 30.84 -16.17
N PRO A 7 20.78 31.34 -16.69
CA PRO A 7 19.53 30.59 -16.75
C PRO A 7 19.52 29.67 -17.98
N VAL A 8 19.04 28.45 -17.79
CA VAL A 8 18.72 27.51 -18.89
C VAL A 8 17.25 27.74 -19.27
N VAL A 9 17.04 28.11 -20.53
CA VAL A 9 15.74 28.35 -21.17
C VAL A 9 15.35 27.12 -22.00
N LEU A 10 14.09 26.71 -21.81
CA LEU A 10 13.15 25.93 -22.63
C LEU A 10 13.63 24.95 -23.72
N SER A 11 12.99 23.78 -23.73
CA SER A 11 12.39 23.23 -24.95
C SER A 11 11.12 22.42 -24.62
N LEU A 12 9.96 23.01 -24.93
CA LEU A 12 8.71 22.29 -25.15
C LEU A 12 8.77 21.69 -26.56
N ALA A 13 8.65 20.38 -26.68
CA ALA A 13 8.38 19.71 -27.94
C ALA A 13 6.94 19.18 -27.91
N ALA A 14 6.13 19.78 -28.76
CA ALA A 14 4.77 19.35 -29.09
C ALA A 14 4.82 18.18 -30.09
N PHE A 15 4.17 17.08 -29.75
CA PHE A 15 3.68 16.06 -30.66
C PHE A 15 2.23 15.84 -30.24
N GLY A 16 1.19 15.84 -31.06
CA GLY A 16 1.09 15.61 -32.50
C GLY A 16 -0.29 14.96 -32.68
N VAL A 17 -1.33 15.80 -32.68
CA VAL A 17 -2.73 15.40 -32.86
C VAL A 17 -2.98 15.24 -34.35
N THR A 18 -2.92 14.01 -34.86
CA THR A 18 -3.49 13.65 -36.18
C THR A 18 -3.55 12.14 -36.30
N GLY A 19 -4.76 11.58 -36.32
CA GLY A 19 -4.97 10.22 -36.82
C GLY A 19 -5.85 9.32 -35.97
N LEU A 20 -7.14 9.66 -35.81
CA LEU A 20 -8.18 8.63 -35.63
C LEU A 20 -9.59 9.18 -35.93
N ALA A 21 -9.74 9.89 -37.05
CA ALA A 21 -11.04 10.32 -37.58
C ALA A 21 -11.26 9.65 -38.93
N LEU A 22 -11.35 8.31 -38.94
CA LEU A 22 -11.65 7.53 -40.14
C LEU A 22 -12.25 6.16 -39.80
N LEU A 23 -13.34 6.12 -39.02
CA LEU A 23 -14.13 4.89 -38.83
C LEU A 23 -15.64 5.17 -38.62
N ILE A 24 -16.10 6.38 -38.94
CA ILE A 24 -17.51 6.79 -38.87
C ILE A 24 -17.95 7.27 -40.26
N LEU A 25 -17.92 6.39 -41.27
CA LEU A 25 -18.57 6.67 -42.56
C LEU A 25 -18.81 5.43 -43.46
N ILE A 26 -19.10 4.25 -42.89
CA ILE A 26 -19.49 3.05 -43.68
C ILE A 26 -20.70 2.34 -43.03
N SER A 27 -21.76 3.08 -42.68
CA SER A 27 -22.99 2.45 -42.15
C SER A 27 -24.28 3.04 -42.70
N MET A 28 -24.22 3.82 -43.78
CA MET A 28 -25.41 4.30 -44.47
C MET A 28 -25.26 4.05 -45.95
N LEU A 29 -25.59 2.84 -46.41
CA LEU A 29 -26.02 2.52 -47.79
C LEU A 29 -26.23 1.01 -47.97
N THR A 30 -27.33 0.47 -47.43
CA THR A 30 -28.07 -0.63 -48.06
C THR A 30 -29.53 -0.49 -47.66
N GLY A 31 -30.35 -0.03 -48.60
CA GLY A 31 -31.78 0.13 -48.45
C GLY A 31 -32.57 -1.17 -48.66
N LEU A 32 -33.71 -1.22 -47.97
CA LEU A 32 -35.06 -1.58 -48.45
C LEU A 32 -35.18 -2.65 -49.54
N ASN A 33 -35.77 -3.80 -49.20
CA ASN A 33 -37.08 -4.26 -49.70
C ASN A 33 -37.36 -5.73 -49.34
N GLY A 34 -38.61 -6.04 -48.96
CA GLY A 34 -39.20 -7.38 -49.17
C GLY A 34 -39.73 -8.12 -47.94
N ASP A 35 -40.92 -7.74 -47.50
CA ASP A 35 -42.09 -8.51 -47.01
C ASP A 35 -42.02 -9.93 -46.36
N PRO A 36 -43.04 -10.27 -45.54
CA PRO A 36 -42.91 -11.09 -44.35
C PRO A 36 -43.36 -12.54 -44.58
N LEU A 37 -42.54 -13.51 -44.17
CA LEU A 37 -42.98 -14.90 -44.03
C LEU A 37 -42.32 -15.56 -42.82
N LEU A 38 -43.19 -15.95 -41.88
CA LEU A 38 -43.12 -17.19 -41.10
C LEU A 38 -41.70 -17.64 -40.72
N ILE A 39 -41.13 -17.01 -39.70
CA ILE A 39 -40.07 -17.65 -38.92
C ILE A 39 -40.75 -18.39 -37.78
N ASP A 40 -40.80 -19.69 -38.03
CA ASP A 40 -40.88 -20.78 -37.10
C ASP A 40 -40.45 -20.41 -35.68
N ARG A 41 -41.15 -21.00 -34.71
CA ARG A 41 -40.91 -20.87 -33.28
C ARG A 41 -39.57 -21.54 -32.99
N ALA A 42 -38.48 -20.85 -33.34
CA ALA A 42 -37.12 -21.28 -33.06
C ALA A 42 -37.08 -21.51 -31.56
N ALA A 43 -36.82 -22.77 -31.22
CA ALA A 43 -36.54 -23.21 -29.88
C ALA A 43 -35.74 -22.13 -29.18
N GLN A 44 -36.29 -21.60 -28.08
CA GLN A 44 -35.50 -20.83 -27.13
C GLN A 44 -34.18 -21.57 -26.98
N PRO A 45 -33.02 -20.95 -27.29
CA PRO A 45 -31.76 -21.56 -26.92
C PRO A 45 -31.92 -21.83 -25.43
N ARG A 46 -31.93 -23.12 -25.07
CA ARG A 46 -31.88 -23.56 -23.68
C ARG A 46 -30.76 -22.71 -23.09
N SER A 47 -31.15 -21.82 -22.19
CA SER A 47 -30.26 -20.98 -21.39
C SER A 47 -29.03 -21.82 -21.12
N ALA A 48 -27.93 -21.50 -21.81
CA ALA A 48 -26.65 -22.13 -21.53
C ALA A 48 -26.48 -21.85 -20.05
N ALA A 49 -26.58 -22.89 -19.24
CA ALA A 49 -26.51 -22.76 -17.80
C ALA A 49 -25.28 -21.91 -17.53
N ALA A 50 -25.49 -20.65 -17.13
CA ALA A 50 -24.40 -19.73 -16.90
C ALA A 50 -23.46 -20.48 -15.97
N ALA A 51 -22.17 -20.59 -16.36
CA ALA A 51 -21.19 -21.27 -15.53
C ALA A 51 -21.43 -20.81 -14.09
N PRO A 52 -21.54 -21.72 -13.11
CA PRO A 52 -22.16 -21.43 -11.81
C PRO A 52 -21.51 -20.25 -11.07
N CYS A 53 -20.31 -19.84 -11.49
CA CYS A 53 -19.50 -18.77 -10.93
C CYS A 53 -19.33 -17.54 -11.84
N GLY A 54 -20.07 -17.45 -12.95
CA GLY A 54 -19.88 -16.45 -14.01
C GLY A 54 -19.95 -14.99 -13.54
N ASP A 55 -20.80 -14.68 -12.55
CA ASP A 55 -20.86 -13.32 -11.96
C ASP A 55 -19.53 -12.97 -11.25
N LEU A 56 -18.98 -13.88 -10.45
CA LEU A 56 -17.71 -13.66 -9.74
C LEU A 56 -16.52 -13.55 -10.70
N THR A 57 -16.50 -14.37 -11.76
CA THR A 57 -15.48 -14.27 -12.81
C THR A 57 -15.55 -12.93 -13.53
N ALA A 58 -16.74 -12.51 -13.98
CA ALA A 58 -16.92 -11.22 -14.64
C ALA A 58 -16.54 -10.04 -13.74
N ARG A 59 -16.83 -10.12 -12.44
CA ARG A 59 -16.41 -9.13 -11.45
C ARG A 59 -14.91 -9.09 -11.25
N THR A 60 -14.26 -10.24 -11.22
CA THR A 60 -12.79 -10.34 -11.13
C THR A 60 -12.13 -9.64 -12.32
N GLU A 61 -12.61 -9.91 -13.54
CA GLU A 61 -12.15 -9.24 -14.76
C GLU A 61 -12.38 -7.72 -14.69
N LYS A 62 -13.58 -7.30 -14.27
CA LYS A 62 -13.93 -5.88 -14.14
C LYS A 62 -13.05 -5.18 -13.09
N VAL A 63 -12.83 -5.78 -11.93
CA VAL A 63 -11.94 -5.23 -10.89
C VAL A 63 -10.52 -5.11 -11.42
N SER A 64 -10.01 -6.13 -12.10
CA SER A 64 -8.69 -6.08 -12.74
C SER A 64 -8.56 -4.91 -13.72
N ASP A 65 -9.56 -4.73 -14.59
CA ASP A 65 -9.59 -3.63 -15.57
C ASP A 65 -9.78 -2.23 -14.92
N LEU A 66 -10.45 -2.13 -13.78
CA LEU A 66 -10.52 -0.88 -13.01
C LEU A 66 -9.15 -0.54 -12.40
N LEU A 67 -8.42 -1.55 -11.89
CA LEU A 67 -7.10 -1.38 -11.30
C LEU A 67 -6.05 -0.94 -12.33
N THR A 68 -6.05 -1.54 -13.52
CA THR A 68 -5.12 -1.14 -14.61
C THR A 68 -5.35 0.30 -15.07
N ARG A 69 -6.58 0.81 -14.92
CA ARG A 69 -6.96 2.21 -15.22
C ARG A 69 -6.76 3.15 -14.04
N GLY A 70 -6.23 2.69 -12.91
CA GLY A 70 -6.00 3.49 -11.71
C GLY A 70 -7.28 3.90 -10.96
N GLN A 71 -8.40 3.23 -11.23
CA GLN A 71 -9.70 3.56 -10.63
C GLN A 71 -9.91 2.80 -9.30
N LEU A 72 -9.03 3.03 -8.32
CA LEU A 72 -8.98 2.30 -7.05
C LEU A 72 -10.32 2.29 -6.29
N THR A 73 -10.98 3.45 -6.14
CA THR A 73 -12.26 3.54 -5.44
C THR A 73 -13.36 2.71 -6.11
N ALA A 74 -13.41 2.71 -7.44
CA ALA A 74 -14.39 1.92 -8.19
C ALA A 74 -14.08 0.42 -8.11
N ALA A 75 -12.79 0.05 -8.19
CA ALA A 75 -12.35 -1.34 -8.05
C ALA A 75 -12.72 -1.90 -6.67
N LEU A 76 -12.50 -1.13 -5.61
CA LEU A 76 -12.86 -1.50 -4.25
C LEU A 76 -14.38 -1.63 -4.06
N ALA A 77 -15.16 -0.69 -4.60
CA ALA A 77 -16.62 -0.77 -4.53
C ALA A 77 -17.15 -2.05 -5.21
N GLU A 78 -16.64 -2.35 -6.42
CA GLU A 78 -17.02 -3.52 -7.18
C GLU A 78 -16.64 -4.83 -6.46
N ALA A 79 -15.42 -4.91 -5.94
CA ALA A 79 -14.96 -6.09 -5.21
C ALA A 79 -15.75 -6.30 -3.91
N ASN A 80 -16.05 -5.24 -3.18
CA ASN A 80 -16.86 -5.30 -1.95
C ASN A 80 -18.29 -5.80 -2.22
N ASP A 81 -18.92 -5.34 -3.31
CA ASP A 81 -20.25 -5.81 -3.71
C ASP A 81 -20.24 -7.31 -4.05
N GLY A 82 -19.20 -7.80 -4.72
CA GLY A 82 -19.06 -9.23 -5.02
C GLY A 82 -18.80 -10.09 -3.77
N LEU A 83 -17.92 -9.65 -2.87
CA LEU A 83 -17.48 -10.40 -1.69
C LEU A 83 -18.49 -10.40 -0.53
N THR A 84 -19.52 -9.55 -0.57
CA THR A 84 -20.59 -9.54 0.45
C THR A 84 -21.72 -10.51 0.15
N ARG A 85 -21.76 -11.06 -1.07
CA ARG A 85 -22.84 -11.97 -1.50
C ARG A 85 -22.54 -13.41 -1.06
N PRO A 86 -23.56 -14.16 -0.61
CA PRO A 86 -23.41 -15.59 -0.37
C PRO A 86 -22.91 -16.27 -1.63
N THR A 87 -21.80 -17.00 -1.51
CA THR A 87 -21.18 -17.71 -2.63
C THR A 87 -21.56 -19.19 -2.55
N ALA A 88 -21.94 -19.77 -3.70
CA ALA A 88 -22.15 -21.21 -3.79
C ALA A 88 -20.83 -21.95 -3.50
N PRO A 89 -20.82 -23.09 -2.79
CA PRO A 89 -19.59 -23.81 -2.45
C PRO A 89 -18.69 -24.10 -3.66
N ASP A 90 -19.30 -24.39 -4.82
CA ASP A 90 -18.61 -24.69 -6.07
C ASP A 90 -17.86 -23.48 -6.68
N CYS A 91 -18.01 -22.30 -6.10
CA CYS A 91 -17.41 -21.04 -6.56
C CYS A 91 -16.36 -20.46 -5.62
N ALA A 92 -15.84 -21.28 -4.69
CA ALA A 92 -14.80 -20.86 -3.74
C ALA A 92 -13.56 -20.27 -4.43
N GLU A 93 -13.12 -20.86 -5.55
CA GLU A 93 -11.95 -20.38 -6.29
C GLU A 93 -12.18 -19.00 -6.94
N ALA A 94 -13.34 -18.78 -7.56
CA ALA A 94 -13.70 -17.50 -8.16
C ALA A 94 -13.85 -16.40 -7.09
N HIS A 95 -14.40 -16.75 -5.92
CA HIS A 95 -14.48 -15.84 -4.78
C HIS A 95 -13.10 -15.49 -4.23
N LEU A 96 -12.20 -16.47 -4.11
CA LEU A 96 -10.82 -16.25 -3.68
C LEU A 96 -10.06 -15.36 -4.68
N ALA A 97 -10.26 -15.56 -5.99
CA ALA A 97 -9.67 -14.70 -7.02
C ALA A 97 -10.09 -13.22 -6.84
N LEU A 98 -11.38 -12.97 -6.60
CA LEU A 98 -11.88 -11.63 -6.30
C LEU A 98 -11.31 -11.07 -4.98
N ALA A 99 -11.19 -11.92 -3.95
CA ALA A 99 -10.62 -11.54 -2.65
C ALA A 99 -9.15 -11.12 -2.75
N ARG A 100 -8.36 -11.80 -3.58
CA ARG A 100 -6.95 -11.44 -3.85
C ARG A 100 -6.85 -10.05 -4.48
N LEU A 101 -7.69 -9.75 -5.46
CA LEU A 101 -7.74 -8.42 -6.09
C LEU A 101 -8.19 -7.34 -5.11
N TRP A 102 -9.21 -7.64 -4.29
CA TRP A 102 -9.64 -6.72 -3.22
C TRP A 102 -8.49 -6.41 -2.25
N TYR A 103 -7.79 -7.43 -1.77
CA TYR A 103 -6.68 -7.25 -0.82
C TYR A 103 -5.57 -6.35 -1.41
N ALA A 104 -5.15 -6.63 -2.65
CA ALA A 104 -4.14 -5.82 -3.33
C ALA A 104 -4.60 -4.36 -3.49
N ALA A 105 -5.85 -4.17 -3.94
CA ALA A 105 -6.43 -2.85 -4.14
C ALA A 105 -6.55 -2.04 -2.83
N ASP A 106 -6.99 -2.66 -1.74
CA ASP A 106 -7.23 -1.98 -0.46
C ASP A 106 -5.90 -1.59 0.20
N LEU A 107 -4.88 -2.45 0.06
CA LEU A 107 -3.53 -2.16 0.55
C LEU A 107 -2.86 -1.05 -0.28
N ASP A 108 -3.03 -1.04 -1.60
CA ASP A 108 -2.49 0.02 -2.45
C ASP A 108 -3.21 1.36 -2.21
N ASP A 109 -4.52 1.35 -1.97
CA ASP A 109 -5.26 2.55 -1.55
C ASP A 109 -4.79 3.06 -0.19
N LEU A 110 -4.56 2.17 0.79
CA LEU A 110 -3.94 2.55 2.07
C LEU A 110 -2.60 3.25 1.85
N LEU A 111 -1.74 2.73 0.99
CA LEU A 111 -0.41 3.29 0.72
C LEU A 111 -0.43 4.54 -0.17
N ALA A 112 -1.54 4.81 -0.85
CA ALA A 112 -1.78 6.05 -1.59
C ALA A 112 -2.26 7.21 -0.69
N THR A 113 -2.57 6.94 0.58
CA THR A 113 -3.01 7.95 1.56
C THR A 113 -1.99 9.09 1.69
N GLN A 114 -2.44 10.35 1.59
CA GLN A 114 -1.57 11.52 1.72
C GLN A 114 -1.12 11.74 3.17
N VAL A 115 0.16 12.08 3.35
CA VAL A 115 0.84 12.17 4.66
C VAL A 115 0.46 13.42 5.47
N ASP A 116 -0.05 14.45 4.80
CA ASP A 116 -0.33 15.75 5.44
C ASP A 116 -1.55 15.69 6.38
N ASP A 117 -2.31 14.61 6.33
CA ASP A 117 -3.36 14.31 7.30
C ASP A 117 -2.81 13.44 8.45
N GLU A 118 -2.45 14.10 9.54
CA GLU A 118 -1.96 13.45 10.76
C GLU A 118 -2.97 12.48 11.38
N ALA A 119 -4.28 12.69 11.15
CA ALA A 119 -5.31 11.78 11.61
C ALA A 119 -5.28 10.48 10.79
N LEU A 120 -5.13 10.57 9.46
CA LEU A 120 -5.03 9.41 8.59
C LEU A 120 -3.74 8.61 8.84
N GLY A 121 -2.61 9.27 9.07
CA GLY A 121 -1.35 8.60 9.44
C GLY A 121 -1.47 7.79 10.73
N ARG A 122 -2.24 8.26 11.72
CA ARG A 122 -2.51 7.51 12.96
C ARG A 122 -3.47 6.33 12.77
N GLN A 123 -4.37 6.40 11.79
CA GLN A 123 -5.33 5.34 11.51
C GLN A 123 -4.77 4.25 10.58
N ALA A 124 -3.72 4.56 9.81
CA ALA A 124 -3.12 3.64 8.85
C ALA A 124 -2.76 2.26 9.43
N PRO A 125 -2.15 2.12 10.63
CA PRO A 125 -1.92 0.81 11.24
C PRO A 125 -3.21 0.03 11.53
N MET A 126 -4.26 0.70 12.04
CA MET A 126 -5.54 0.05 12.33
C MET A 126 -6.27 -0.39 11.06
N ARG A 127 -6.17 0.42 10.00
CA ARG A 127 -6.70 0.07 8.68
C ARG A 127 -5.97 -1.15 8.11
N TRP A 128 -4.63 -1.18 8.18
CA TRP A 128 -3.86 -2.36 7.77
C TRP A 128 -4.26 -3.63 8.52
N VAL A 129 -4.35 -3.58 9.86
CA VAL A 129 -4.81 -4.74 10.66
C VAL A 129 -6.21 -5.20 10.25
N SER A 130 -7.10 -4.26 9.90
CA SER A 130 -8.45 -4.58 9.44
C SER A 130 -8.44 -5.25 8.06
N ILE A 131 -7.55 -4.81 7.15
CA ILE A 131 -7.33 -5.42 5.84
C ILE A 131 -6.82 -6.86 6.01
N GLU A 132 -5.79 -7.08 6.82
CA GLU A 132 -5.23 -8.42 7.10
C GLU A 132 -6.28 -9.36 7.70
N ARG A 133 -7.02 -8.90 8.72
CA ARG A 133 -8.08 -9.72 9.33
C ARG A 133 -9.16 -10.11 8.34
N ARG A 134 -9.52 -9.21 7.42
CA ARG A 134 -10.52 -9.51 6.39
C ARG A 134 -9.94 -10.42 5.31
N ALA A 135 -8.67 -10.29 4.97
CA ALA A 135 -7.97 -11.23 4.09
C ALA A 135 -7.97 -12.65 4.68
N ASP A 136 -7.76 -12.79 6.00
CA ASP A 136 -7.92 -14.07 6.72
C ASP A 136 -9.33 -14.64 6.55
N GLN A 137 -10.37 -13.82 6.78
CA GLN A 137 -11.77 -14.23 6.67
C GLN A 137 -12.16 -14.66 5.25
N LEU A 138 -11.54 -14.04 4.24
CA LEU A 138 -11.77 -14.35 2.83
C LEU A 138 -10.88 -15.48 2.30
N GLY A 139 -9.98 -16.02 3.13
CA GLY A 139 -9.10 -17.14 2.78
C GLY A 139 -7.92 -16.77 1.88
N VAL A 140 -7.52 -15.49 1.81
CA VAL A 140 -6.34 -15.06 1.04
C VAL A 140 -5.08 -15.65 1.68
N PRO A 141 -4.29 -16.49 0.98
CA PRO A 141 -3.12 -17.14 1.56
C PRO A 141 -2.05 -16.13 1.97
N THR A 142 -1.36 -16.38 3.08
CA THR A 142 -0.34 -15.47 3.64
C THR A 142 0.82 -15.23 2.66
N GLU A 143 1.18 -16.23 1.85
CA GLU A 143 2.21 -16.17 0.82
C GLU A 143 1.88 -15.23 -0.35
N GLU A 144 0.60 -14.93 -0.55
CA GLU A 144 0.13 -13.99 -1.57
C GLU A 144 -0.07 -12.58 -1.01
N ARG A 145 0.04 -12.43 0.32
CA ARG A 145 -0.03 -11.13 0.98
C ARG A 145 1.28 -10.38 0.85
N ARG A 146 1.22 -9.05 0.98
CA ARG A 146 2.42 -8.23 0.88
C ARG A 146 3.36 -8.59 2.04
N PRO A 147 4.63 -8.93 1.79
CA PRO A 147 5.60 -9.16 2.85
C PRO A 147 5.66 -7.95 3.80
N LYS A 148 5.65 -8.18 5.12
CA LYS A 148 5.56 -7.11 6.13
C LYS A 148 6.72 -6.12 6.02
N MET A 149 7.92 -6.60 5.70
CA MET A 149 9.07 -5.72 5.46
C MET A 149 8.89 -4.85 4.22
N THR A 150 8.39 -5.41 3.12
CA THR A 150 8.07 -4.64 1.90
C THR A 150 7.00 -3.58 2.17
N LEU A 151 6.00 -3.91 3.01
CA LEU A 151 5.01 -2.93 3.47
C LEU A 151 5.67 -1.82 4.30
N ALA A 152 6.58 -2.16 5.21
CA ALA A 152 7.30 -1.19 6.04
C ALA A 152 8.14 -0.23 5.20
N GLU A 153 8.90 -0.73 4.23
CA GLU A 153 9.72 0.06 3.31
C GLU A 153 8.85 0.97 2.44
N THR A 154 7.79 0.44 1.84
CA THR A 154 6.87 1.23 1.02
C THR A 154 6.18 2.33 1.85
N ALA A 155 5.74 2.01 3.07
CA ALA A 155 5.13 2.99 3.97
C ALA A 155 6.14 4.06 4.41
N TYR A 156 7.39 3.68 4.65
CA TYR A 156 8.49 4.60 4.98
C TYR A 156 8.75 5.59 3.82
N ASP A 157 8.87 5.10 2.59
CA ASP A 157 9.08 5.94 1.41
C ASP A 157 7.91 6.89 1.15
N ARG A 158 6.70 6.45 1.50
CA ARG A 158 5.48 7.25 1.44
C ARG A 158 5.30 8.17 2.64
N GLY A 159 6.19 8.16 3.64
CA GLY A 159 6.08 8.99 4.84
C GLY A 159 4.97 8.59 5.82
N LEU A 160 4.40 7.38 5.68
CA LEU A 160 3.42 6.78 6.58
C LEU A 160 4.12 6.12 7.78
N TRP A 161 4.80 6.95 8.59
CA TRP A 161 5.77 6.48 9.60
C TRP A 161 5.19 5.47 10.60
N GLN A 162 3.97 5.69 11.09
CA GLN A 162 3.31 4.78 12.03
C GLN A 162 3.01 3.42 11.39
N LEU A 163 2.62 3.40 10.11
CA LEU A 163 2.40 2.15 9.37
C LEU A 163 3.74 1.42 9.15
N ALA A 164 4.80 2.16 8.80
CA ALA A 164 6.13 1.60 8.66
C ALA A 164 6.65 0.99 9.98
N ASP A 165 6.43 1.66 11.12
CA ASP A 165 6.77 1.17 12.46
C ASP A 165 6.00 -0.11 12.81
N ALA A 166 4.68 -0.11 12.61
CA ALA A 166 3.82 -1.26 12.89
C ALA A 166 4.22 -2.47 12.03
N ALA A 167 4.39 -2.28 10.72
CA ALA A 167 4.77 -3.34 9.79
C ALA A 167 6.16 -3.89 10.08
N PHE A 168 7.13 -3.04 10.43
CA PHE A 168 8.46 -3.49 10.85
C PHE A 168 8.40 -4.33 12.14
N ARG A 169 7.72 -3.83 13.19
CA ARG A 169 7.63 -4.52 14.48
C ARG A 169 6.99 -5.90 14.30
N ASP A 170 5.96 -5.99 13.47
CA ASP A 170 5.28 -7.24 13.16
C ASP A 170 6.18 -8.20 12.34
N ALA A 171 6.94 -7.69 11.37
CA ALA A 171 7.94 -8.47 10.64
C ALA A 171 9.02 -9.05 11.59
N TRP A 172 9.51 -8.23 12.52
CA TRP A 172 10.49 -8.63 13.53
C TRP A 172 9.93 -9.68 14.49
N ALA A 173 8.70 -9.47 14.97
CA ALA A 173 8.06 -10.35 15.94
C ALA A 173 7.86 -11.78 15.40
N VAL A 174 7.53 -11.92 14.10
CA VAL A 174 7.37 -13.22 13.45
C VAL A 174 8.68 -13.80 12.89
N GLY A 175 9.81 -13.13 13.11
CA GLY A 175 11.12 -13.59 12.64
C GLY A 175 11.32 -13.50 11.12
N GLN A 176 10.48 -12.72 10.41
CA GLN A 176 10.64 -12.50 8.97
C GLN A 176 11.91 -11.69 8.66
N ILE A 177 12.36 -10.88 9.62
CA ILE A 177 13.57 -10.10 9.54
C ILE A 177 14.47 -10.39 10.75
N GLY A 178 15.76 -10.59 10.48
CA GLY A 178 16.79 -10.73 11.50
C GLY A 178 17.60 -9.43 11.66
N VAL A 179 18.89 -9.57 11.99
CA VAL A 179 19.81 -8.44 12.15
C VAL A 179 19.87 -7.53 10.90
N GLY A 180 19.62 -8.07 9.70
CA GLY A 180 19.54 -7.27 8.47
C GLY A 180 18.47 -6.17 8.46
N GLY A 181 17.46 -6.24 9.34
CA GLY A 181 16.45 -5.17 9.48
C GLY A 181 16.86 -4.01 10.38
N VAL A 182 18.00 -4.10 11.08
CA VAL A 182 18.42 -3.11 12.09
C VAL A 182 18.72 -1.74 11.48
N GLU A 183 19.37 -1.70 10.31
CA GLU A 183 19.68 -0.45 9.62
C GLU A 183 18.41 0.31 9.22
N PHE A 184 17.42 -0.41 8.68
CA PHE A 184 16.11 0.14 8.35
C PHE A 184 15.41 0.66 9.61
N ARG A 185 15.42 -0.11 10.71
CA ARG A 185 14.82 0.32 11.99
C ARG A 185 15.43 1.63 12.49
N HIS A 186 16.76 1.72 12.48
CA HIS A 186 17.48 2.92 12.85
C HIS A 186 17.08 4.12 11.97
N ALA A 187 17.05 3.95 10.64
CA ALA A 187 16.68 5.01 9.71
C ALA A 187 15.22 5.48 9.90
N LEU A 188 14.28 4.54 10.07
CA LEU A 188 12.87 4.82 10.33
C LEU A 188 12.69 5.68 11.59
N LEU A 189 13.25 5.22 12.72
CA LEU A 189 13.12 5.93 14.00
C LEU A 189 13.77 7.31 13.96
N ARG A 190 14.94 7.41 13.34
CA ARG A 190 15.67 8.66 13.21
C ARG A 190 14.89 9.69 12.39
N ASN A 191 14.45 9.30 11.19
CA ASN A 191 13.79 10.23 10.27
C ASN A 191 12.40 10.63 10.78
N TRP A 192 11.66 9.68 11.36
CA TRP A 192 10.38 9.98 11.99
C TRP A 192 10.56 10.89 13.22
N GLY A 193 11.53 10.57 14.08
CA GLY A 193 11.86 11.36 15.26
C GLY A 193 12.22 12.80 14.89
N HIS A 194 13.11 12.98 13.92
CA HIS A 194 13.46 14.31 13.40
C HIS A 194 12.23 15.08 12.93
N ARG A 195 11.37 14.46 12.10
CA ARG A 195 10.13 15.10 11.61
C ARG A 195 9.19 15.53 12.74
N LEU A 196 9.07 14.73 13.81
CA LEU A 196 8.24 15.09 14.96
C LEU A 196 8.81 16.26 15.76
N THR A 197 10.14 16.36 15.91
CA THR A 197 10.79 17.45 16.66
C THR A 197 10.64 18.82 16.00
N LEU A 198 10.47 18.84 14.67
CA LEU A 198 10.19 20.07 13.90
C LEU A 198 8.75 20.58 14.05
N ARG A 199 7.84 19.78 14.64
CA ARG A 199 6.45 20.18 14.83
C ARG A 199 6.30 21.18 15.97
N ASN A 200 5.33 22.08 15.84
CA ASN A 200 4.94 23.00 16.91
C ASN A 200 4.03 22.34 17.95
N SER A 201 4.48 21.23 18.55
CA SER A 201 3.75 20.50 19.59
C SER A 201 4.73 19.91 20.61
N ALA A 202 4.51 20.21 21.90
CA ALA A 202 5.34 19.66 22.98
C ALA A 202 5.26 18.13 23.02
N VAL A 203 4.07 17.56 22.81
CA VAL A 203 3.86 16.10 22.76
C VAL A 203 4.64 15.49 21.61
N ALA A 204 4.55 16.08 20.41
CA ALA A 204 5.30 15.60 19.25
C ALA A 204 6.82 15.69 19.47
N LYS A 205 7.30 16.79 20.08
CA LYS A 205 8.72 16.95 20.41
C LYS A 205 9.21 15.88 21.39
N THR A 206 8.47 15.64 22.47
CA THR A 206 8.81 14.58 23.44
C THR A 206 8.85 13.21 22.77
N GLN A 207 7.84 12.89 21.94
CA GLN A 207 7.82 11.64 21.18
C GLN A 207 9.02 11.54 20.23
N GLY A 208 9.33 12.61 19.49
CA GLY A 208 10.44 12.65 18.55
C GLY A 208 11.80 12.46 19.23
N LEU A 209 12.01 13.08 20.40
CA LEU A 209 13.20 12.86 21.22
C LEU A 209 13.32 11.40 21.67
N GLY A 210 12.22 10.76 22.07
CA GLY A 210 12.18 9.34 22.40
C GLY A 210 12.61 8.45 21.23
N LEU A 211 12.06 8.70 20.03
CA LEU A 211 12.44 7.95 18.82
C LEU A 211 13.93 8.11 18.46
N LEU A 212 14.47 9.34 18.57
CA LEU A 212 15.89 9.61 18.33
C LEU A 212 16.79 8.91 19.37
N ALA A 213 16.37 8.88 20.64
CA ALA A 213 17.07 8.15 21.69
C ALA A 213 17.08 6.64 21.43
N THR A 214 15.95 6.07 21.01
CA THR A 214 15.86 4.66 20.59
C THR A 214 16.78 4.39 19.41
N ALA A 215 16.78 5.24 18.38
CA ALA A 215 17.68 5.11 17.23
C ALA A 215 19.16 5.12 17.67
N HIS A 216 19.56 6.03 18.56
CA HIS A 216 20.91 6.07 19.12
C HIS A 216 21.27 4.80 19.90
N ALA A 217 20.35 4.30 20.72
CA ALA A 217 20.54 3.06 21.47
C ALA A 217 20.74 1.84 20.54
N ILE A 218 19.97 1.77 19.44
CA ILE A 218 20.12 0.72 18.42
C ILE A 218 21.48 0.83 17.73
N ALA A 219 21.86 2.04 17.29
CA ALA A 219 23.14 2.28 16.64
C ALA A 219 24.31 1.81 17.52
N ARG A 220 24.27 2.12 18.82
CA ARG A 220 25.27 1.65 19.79
C ARG A 220 25.25 0.14 20.01
N ARG A 221 24.08 -0.47 20.12
CA ARG A 221 23.94 -1.92 20.37
C ARG A 221 24.50 -2.76 19.23
N TYR A 222 24.31 -2.29 17.99
CA TYR A 222 24.68 -3.02 16.78
C TYR A 222 25.92 -2.46 16.08
N ASP A 223 26.65 -1.54 16.73
CA ASP A 223 27.84 -0.89 16.19
C ASP A 223 27.62 -0.32 14.77
N LEU A 224 26.46 0.29 14.54
CA LEU A 224 26.21 1.02 13.31
C LEU A 224 27.19 2.19 13.29
N GLN A 225 28.00 2.30 12.23
CA GLN A 225 29.07 3.30 12.06
C GLN A 225 28.51 4.73 11.81
N THR A 226 27.40 5.09 12.48
CA THR A 226 26.62 6.30 12.25
C THR A 226 26.21 6.92 13.59
N ASP A 227 26.94 7.93 14.09
CA ASP A 227 26.55 8.71 15.29
C ASP A 227 25.50 9.80 14.97
N VAL A 228 24.69 9.56 13.94
CA VAL A 228 23.85 10.60 13.35
C VAL A 228 22.63 10.88 14.23
N ALA A 229 22.08 9.87 14.90
CA ALA A 229 21.01 10.07 15.89
C ALA A 229 21.45 10.92 17.09
N CYS A 230 22.69 10.74 17.60
CA CYS A 230 23.21 11.60 18.66
C CYS A 230 23.53 13.01 18.17
N THR A 231 23.98 13.13 16.92
CA THR A 231 24.15 14.45 16.27
C THR A 231 22.82 15.20 16.20
N ASP A 232 21.74 14.52 15.80
CA ASP A 232 20.39 15.08 15.74
C ASP A 232 19.89 15.49 17.15
N LEU A 233 20.13 14.66 18.17
CA LEU A 233 19.80 14.98 19.57
C LEU A 233 20.56 16.21 20.09
N ARG A 234 21.86 16.31 19.81
CA ARG A 234 22.69 17.47 20.20
C ARG A 234 22.21 18.76 19.53
N ALA A 235 21.82 18.69 18.26
CA ALA A 235 21.24 19.83 17.54
C ALA A 235 19.93 20.32 18.19
N LEU A 236 19.22 19.46 18.92
CA LEU A 236 18.01 19.76 19.68
C LEU A 236 18.31 20.16 21.14
N GLY A 237 19.58 20.35 21.52
CA GLY A 237 19.99 20.78 22.86
C GLY A 237 20.22 19.67 23.87
N VAL A 238 20.21 18.40 23.45
CA VAL A 238 20.54 17.26 24.32
C VAL A 238 22.06 17.09 24.37
N ALA A 239 22.69 17.55 25.46
CA ALA A 239 24.15 17.50 25.62
C ALA A 239 24.69 16.06 25.76
N ASP A 240 23.93 15.18 26.43
CA ASP A 240 24.29 13.80 26.69
C ASP A 240 23.22 12.85 26.13
N CYS A 241 23.51 12.29 24.95
CA CYS A 241 22.61 11.38 24.23
C CYS A 241 22.30 10.09 25.01
N SER A 242 23.09 9.75 26.04
CA SER A 242 22.84 8.58 26.88
C SER A 242 21.80 8.82 27.98
N ARG A 243 21.44 10.08 28.24
CA ARG A 243 20.44 10.44 29.25
C ARG A 243 19.01 10.47 28.73
N THR A 244 18.82 10.51 27.41
CA THR A 244 17.48 10.41 26.85
C THR A 244 17.04 8.96 26.90
N VAL A 245 15.85 8.73 27.46
CA VAL A 245 15.33 7.38 27.69
C VAL A 245 14.83 6.82 26.35
N PRO A 246 15.41 5.71 25.85
CA PRO A 246 14.89 5.03 24.67
C PRO A 246 13.54 4.37 25.01
N ASP A 247 12.78 4.01 23.97
CA ASP A 247 11.58 3.20 24.11
C ASP A 247 11.93 1.86 24.79
N PRO A 248 11.42 1.58 26.01
CA PRO A 248 11.73 0.35 26.73
C PRO A 248 11.14 -0.88 26.03
N ASP A 249 10.12 -0.70 25.20
CA ASP A 249 9.43 -1.76 24.48
C ASP A 249 9.98 -1.93 23.05
N GLU A 250 11.15 -1.36 22.74
CA GLU A 250 11.80 -1.52 21.45
C GLU A 250 12.33 -2.95 21.27
N PRO A 251 11.71 -3.76 20.37
CA PRO A 251 12.04 -5.18 20.28
C PRO A 251 13.45 -5.43 19.73
N THR A 252 14.03 -4.50 18.97
CA THR A 252 15.40 -4.65 18.48
C THR A 252 16.45 -4.46 19.58
N LEU A 253 16.13 -3.72 20.66
CA LEU A 253 17.02 -3.57 21.81
C LEU A 253 17.06 -4.83 22.69
N ALA A 254 16.00 -5.65 22.69
CA ALA A 254 15.98 -6.95 23.35
C ALA A 254 16.83 -8.01 22.62
N GLY A 255 17.17 -7.79 21.34
CA GLY A 255 17.89 -8.74 20.48
C GLY A 255 16.95 -9.62 19.64
N PRO A 256 17.48 -10.31 18.61
CA PRO A 256 16.66 -11.16 17.74
C PRO A 256 16.09 -12.33 18.54
N ARG A 257 14.77 -12.56 18.42
CA ARG A 257 14.17 -13.80 18.90
C ARG A 257 14.72 -14.96 18.06
N ARG A 258 15.13 -16.05 18.71
CA ARG A 258 15.48 -17.29 18.00
C ARG A 258 14.23 -17.78 17.29
N ALA A 259 14.33 -18.10 16.00
CA ALA A 259 13.24 -18.72 15.25
C ALA A 259 12.77 -19.97 16.00
N GLY A 260 11.48 -20.01 16.39
CA GLY A 260 10.88 -21.13 17.13
C GLY A 260 10.84 -21.01 18.66
N ALA A 261 11.17 -19.85 19.24
CA ALA A 261 10.81 -19.58 20.64
C ALA A 261 9.30 -19.21 20.72
N PRO A 262 8.50 -19.88 21.57
CA PRO A 262 7.06 -19.62 21.70
C PRO A 262 6.76 -18.19 22.18
#